data_AF-A0A350IAD5-F1
#
_entry.id   AF-A0A350IAD5-F1
#
_cell.length_a   1.000
_cell.length_b   1.000
_cell.length_c   1.000
_cell.angle_alpha   90.00
_cell.angle_beta   90.00
_cell.angle_gamma   90.00
#
_symmetry.space_group_name_H-M   'P 1'
#
loop_
_entity.id
_entity.type
_entity.pdbx_description
1 polymer ?
#
loop_
_entity_poly.entity_id
_entity_poly.type
_entity_poly.pdbx_seq_one_letter_code
_entity_poly.pdbx_strand_id
1 'polypeptide(L)'
;MFVVKTQILENYGSHAEDGKFSSGNAYWKMKGGNDYIVHDLDRAQDALAFVAAKYTSNDLDWKEFPTEVITWDAWQEELTELSEDYRTFLIEQSIACSPEGML
;
A
#
# COMPACT_ATOMS: atom_id res chain seq x y z
N MET A 1 16.26 -5.66 0.76
CA MET A 1 15.13 -4.93 0.13
C MET A 1 13.87 -5.73 0.26
N PHE A 2 12.79 -5.08 0.66
CA PHE A 2 11.48 -5.68 0.83
C PHE A 2 10.46 -4.92 -0.01
N VAL A 3 9.38 -5.59 -0.38
CA VAL A 3 8.20 -4.92 -0.95
C VAL A 3 7.09 -5.03 0.06
N VAL A 4 6.54 -3.88 0.48
CA VAL A 4 5.37 -3.81 1.34
C VAL A 4 4.17 -3.49 0.47
N LYS A 5 3.21 -4.42 0.41
CA LYS A 5 1.94 -4.22 -0.28
C LYS A 5 0.93 -3.62 0.70
N THR A 6 0.11 -2.71 0.20
CA THR A 6 -0.94 -2.05 0.98
C THR A 6 -2.32 -2.31 0.39
N GLN A 7 -3.35 -1.95 1.15
CA GLN A 7 -4.73 -1.95 0.72
C GLN A 7 -5.35 -0.60 1.10
N ILE A 8 -6.03 0.05 0.15
CA ILE A 8 -6.77 1.27 0.39
C ILE A 8 -8.26 0.99 0.56
N LEU A 9 -8.91 1.65 1.51
CA LEU A 9 -10.37 1.73 1.61
C LEU A 9 -10.79 3.19 1.55
N GLU A 10 -11.78 3.47 0.72
CA GLU A 10 -12.38 4.80 0.58
C GLU A 10 -13.82 4.76 1.08
N ASN A 11 -14.19 5.68 1.97
CA ASN A 11 -15.54 5.85 2.51
C ASN A 11 -16.30 6.90 1.69
N TYR A 12 -17.02 6.44 0.68
CA TYR A 12 -17.85 7.29 -0.18
C TYR A 12 -18.95 8.02 0.61
N GLY A 13 -19.37 7.45 1.74
CA GLY A 13 -20.36 8.08 2.61
C GLY A 13 -19.89 9.39 3.25
N SER A 14 -18.57 9.57 3.41
CA SER A 14 -17.99 10.81 3.93
C SER A 14 -17.95 11.95 2.92
N HIS A 15 -18.18 11.67 1.62
CA HIS A 15 -18.13 12.68 0.57
C HIS A 15 -19.41 13.52 0.49
N ALA A 16 -20.54 12.95 0.91
CA ALA A 16 -21.86 13.56 0.81
C ALA A 16 -22.55 13.76 2.17
N GLU A 17 -22.18 12.96 3.18
CA GLU A 17 -22.78 12.95 4.51
C GLU A 17 -21.70 12.98 5.60
N ASP A 18 -22.00 12.54 6.81
CA ASP A 18 -21.02 12.48 7.90
C ASP A 18 -20.10 11.24 7.86
N GLY A 19 -20.33 10.28 6.95
CA GLY A 19 -19.53 9.07 6.77
C GLY A 19 -19.50 8.10 7.95
N LYS A 20 -20.30 8.33 9.01
CA LYS A 20 -20.23 7.56 10.26
C LYS A 20 -21.12 6.32 10.21
N PHE A 21 -20.69 5.26 10.91
CA PHE A 21 -21.52 4.06 11.07
C PHE A 21 -22.77 4.34 11.92
N SER A 22 -22.65 5.17 12.96
CA SER A 22 -23.75 5.46 13.91
C SER A 22 -24.95 6.16 13.28
N SER A 23 -24.72 6.92 12.20
CA SER A 23 -25.75 7.60 11.41
C SER A 23 -26.23 6.76 10.22
N GLY A 24 -25.66 5.58 10.00
CA GLY A 24 -25.95 4.73 8.83
C GLY A 24 -25.29 5.21 7.53
N ASN A 25 -24.41 6.20 7.59
CA ASN A 25 -23.80 6.85 6.43
C ASN A 25 -22.43 6.27 6.04
N ALA A 26 -21.90 5.27 6.74
CA ALA A 26 -20.64 4.64 6.36
C ALA A 26 -20.80 3.78 5.09
N TYR A 27 -19.97 4.02 4.08
CA TYR A 27 -19.95 3.24 2.85
C TYR A 27 -18.53 3.05 2.31
N TRP A 28 -17.85 2.03 2.83
CA TRP A 28 -16.47 1.70 2.50
C TRP A 28 -16.37 0.83 1.25
N LYS A 29 -15.43 1.15 0.37
CA LYS A 29 -15.07 0.34 -0.80
C LYS A 29 -13.60 -0.04 -0.76
N MET A 30 -13.30 -1.30 -1.05
CA MET A 30 -11.94 -1.73 -1.34
C MET A 30 -11.48 -1.03 -2.62
N LYS A 31 -10.29 -0.44 -2.56
CA LYS A 31 -9.56 0.11 -3.70
C LYS A 31 -8.36 -0.77 -4.01
N GLY A 32 -7.54 -0.37 -4.97
CA GLY A 32 -6.20 -0.94 -5.07
C GLY A 32 -5.39 -0.60 -3.81
N GLY A 33 -4.13 -0.98 -3.80
CA GLY A 33 -3.16 -0.40 -2.91
C GLY A 33 -1.93 0.00 -3.70
N ASN A 34 -0.83 0.16 -2.98
CA ASN A 34 0.47 0.44 -3.53
C ASN A 34 1.47 -0.63 -3.10
N ASP A 35 2.44 -0.90 -3.97
CA ASP A 35 3.62 -1.70 -3.68
C ASP A 35 4.79 -0.74 -3.40
N TYR A 36 5.26 -0.72 -2.15
CA TYR A 36 6.39 0.11 -1.72
C TYR A 36 7.67 -0.71 -1.72
N ILE A 37 8.63 -0.34 -2.58
CA ILE A 37 9.95 -0.98 -2.66
C ILE A 37 10.85 -0.31 -1.63
N VAL A 38 11.14 -1.01 -0.53
CA VAL A 38 11.84 -0.48 0.64
C VAL A 38 13.31 -0.89 0.65
N HIS A 39 14.17 0.11 0.49
CA HIS A 39 15.63 -0.01 0.52
C HIS A 39 16.18 0.12 1.96
N ASP A 40 17.48 -0.18 2.11
CA ASP A 40 18.28 0.09 3.32
C ASP A 40 17.79 -0.56 4.63
N LEU A 41 17.01 -1.64 4.51
CA LEU A 41 16.54 -2.45 5.63
C LEU A 41 16.81 -3.93 5.40
N ASP A 42 17.20 -4.60 6.49
CA ASP A 42 17.57 -6.02 6.51
C ASP A 42 16.46 -6.93 7.06
N ARG A 43 15.38 -6.36 7.62
CA ARG A 43 14.28 -7.10 8.25
C ARG A 43 12.92 -6.66 7.72
N ALA A 44 12.07 -7.63 7.41
CA ALA A 44 10.71 -7.40 6.92
C ALA A 44 9.84 -6.60 7.90
N GLN A 45 10.03 -6.80 9.22
CA GLN A 45 9.27 -6.06 10.23
C GLN A 45 9.61 -4.58 10.25
N ASP A 46 10.87 -4.24 9.98
CA ASP A 46 11.34 -2.86 9.96
C ASP A 46 10.81 -2.15 8.69
N ALA A 47 10.75 -2.87 7.56
CA ALA A 47 10.11 -2.38 6.34
C ALA A 47 8.60 -2.13 6.51
N LEU A 48 7.88 -3.09 7.12
CA LEU A 48 6.46 -2.91 7.46
C LEU A 48 6.26 -1.70 8.37
N ALA A 49 7.06 -1.58 9.44
CA ALA A 49 6.96 -0.49 10.40
C ALA A 49 7.23 0.87 9.75
N PHE A 50 8.23 0.96 8.86
CA PHE A 50 8.53 2.17 8.11
C PHE A 50 7.37 2.58 7.20
N VAL A 51 6.85 1.66 6.38
CA VAL A 51 5.73 1.96 5.47
C VAL A 51 4.47 2.29 6.25
N ALA A 52 4.19 1.54 7.32
CA ALA A 52 3.10 1.83 8.24
C ALA A 52 3.19 3.26 8.77
N ALA A 53 4.36 3.68 9.25
CA ALA A 53 4.52 5.01 9.84
C ALA A 53 4.48 6.15 8.80
N LYS A 54 4.99 5.93 7.59
CA LYS A 54 5.19 6.98 6.61
C LYS A 54 4.05 7.15 5.61
N TYR A 55 3.41 6.06 5.21
CA TYR A 55 2.49 6.05 4.07
C TYR A 55 1.05 5.65 4.41
N THR A 56 0.78 5.20 5.62
CA THR A 56 -0.60 4.86 6.00
C THR A 56 -1.42 6.09 6.37
N SER A 57 -2.73 5.98 6.14
CA SER A 57 -3.73 6.91 6.64
C SER A 57 -4.81 6.09 7.34
N ASN A 58 -5.40 6.64 8.39
CA ASN A 58 -6.45 5.99 9.15
C ASN A 58 -7.50 7.01 9.59
N ASP A 59 -8.19 7.57 8.61
CA ASP A 59 -9.16 8.63 8.81
C ASP A 59 -10.58 8.12 8.51
N LEU A 60 -11.56 9.03 8.54
CA LEU A 60 -12.98 8.68 8.34
C LEU A 60 -13.34 8.48 6.87
N ASP A 61 -12.65 9.19 5.98
CA ASP A 61 -12.82 9.18 4.53
C ASP A 61 -11.89 8.18 3.84
N TRP A 62 -10.68 8.00 4.37
CA TRP A 62 -9.64 7.18 3.75
C TRP A 62 -8.90 6.31 4.75
N LYS A 63 -8.57 5.09 4.32
CA LYS A 63 -7.65 4.20 5.04
C LYS A 63 -6.68 3.60 4.04
N GLU A 64 -5.41 3.54 4.41
CA GLU A 64 -4.40 2.75 3.71
C GLU A 64 -3.61 1.98 4.76
N PHE A 65 -3.48 0.67 4.63
CA PHE A 65 -2.73 -0.14 5.58
C PHE A 65 -1.94 -1.26 4.91
N PRO A 66 -0.79 -1.67 5.47
CA PRO A 66 -0.03 -2.80 4.96
C PRO A 66 -0.82 -4.10 5.08
N THR A 67 -0.75 -4.93 4.06
CA THR A 67 -1.38 -6.26 4.02
C THR A 67 -0.34 -7.37 3.94
N GLU A 68 0.81 -7.09 3.34
CA GLU A 68 1.84 -8.10 3.10
C GLU A 68 3.24 -7.47 3.03
N VAL A 69 4.25 -8.24 3.45
CA VAL A 69 5.66 -7.93 3.20
C VAL A 69 6.36 -9.14 2.62
N ILE A 70 6.93 -8.96 1.44
CA ILE A 70 7.70 -9.97 0.73
C ILE A 70 9.11 -9.46 0.46
N THR A 71 10.02 -10.39 0.15
CA THR A 71 11.35 -10.01 -0.34
C THR A 71 11.24 -9.45 -1.75
N TRP A 72 12.22 -8.63 -2.14
CA TRP A 72 12.35 -8.18 -3.52
C TRP A 72 12.32 -9.34 -4.54
N ASP A 73 13.07 -10.41 -4.26
CA ASP A 73 13.17 -11.55 -5.18
C ASP A 73 11.84 -12.27 -5.36
N ALA A 74 11.07 -12.45 -4.28
CA ALA A 74 9.72 -13.04 -4.35
C ALA A 74 8.76 -12.16 -5.15
N TRP A 75 8.83 -10.84 -4.98
CA TRP A 75 8.03 -9.91 -5.79
C TRP A 75 8.39 -9.97 -7.27
N GLN A 76 9.69 -10.05 -7.59
CA GLN A 76 10.14 -10.23 -8.98
C GLN A 76 9.61 -11.55 -9.56
N GLU A 77 9.60 -12.63 -8.78
CA GLU A 77 9.03 -13.92 -9.20
C GLU A 77 7.52 -13.81 -9.49
N GLU A 78 6.72 -13.18 -8.62
CA GLU A 78 5.30 -12.90 -8.88
C GLU A 78 5.09 -12.16 -10.21
N LEU A 79 5.93 -11.16 -10.47
CA LEU A 79 5.86 -10.39 -11.70
C LEU A 79 6.15 -11.26 -12.93
N THR A 80 7.02 -12.29 -12.82
CA THR A 80 7.36 -13.16 -13.97
C THR A 80 6.17 -13.94 -14.52
N GLU A 81 5.17 -14.21 -13.69
CA GLU A 81 3.95 -14.93 -14.07
C GLU A 81 2.96 -14.06 -14.85
N LEU A 82 3.14 -12.74 -14.82
CA LEU A 82 2.27 -11.76 -15.47
C LEU A 82 2.71 -11.47 -16.91
N SER A 83 1.77 -10.97 -17.72
CA SER A 83 2.08 -10.44 -19.05
C SER A 83 3.06 -9.26 -18.95
N GLU A 84 3.86 -9.07 -19.99
CA GLU A 84 4.88 -8.01 -20.05
C GLU A 84 4.28 -6.61 -19.84
N ASP A 85 3.17 -6.30 -20.51
CA ASP A 85 2.49 -5.02 -20.38
C ASP A 85 2.00 -4.77 -18.95
N TYR A 86 1.42 -5.79 -18.31
CA TYR A 86 0.88 -5.63 -16.96
C TYR A 86 1.98 -5.57 -15.91
N ARG A 87 3.05 -6.37 -16.08
CA ARG A 87 4.27 -6.26 -15.27
C ARG A 87 4.86 -4.86 -15.34
N THR A 88 5.00 -4.32 -16.55
CA THR A 88 5.55 -2.97 -16.78
C THR A 88 4.71 -1.93 -16.06
N PHE A 89 3.39 -2.00 -16.21
CA PHE A 89 2.46 -1.14 -15.48
C PHE A 89 2.64 -1.22 -13.96
N LEU A 90 2.71 -2.42 -13.38
CA LEU A 90 2.89 -2.58 -11.93
C LEU A 90 4.22 -2.01 -11.43
N ILE A 91 5.31 -2.18 -12.19
CA ILE A 91 6.61 -1.60 -11.87
C ILE A 91 6.54 -0.07 -11.90
N GLU A 92 5.92 0.51 -12.94
CA GLU A 92 5.75 1.96 -13.06
C GLU A 92 4.89 2.57 -11.95
N GLN A 93 3.94 1.82 -11.40
CA GLN A 93 3.11 2.25 -10.27
C GLN A 93 3.77 2.04 -8.90
N SER A 94 4.85 1.25 -8.82
CA SER A 94 5.53 0.98 -7.55
C SER A 94 6.26 2.21 -7.01
N ILE A 95 6.37 2.30 -5.69
CA ILE A 95 6.94 3.47 -5.00
C ILE A 95 8.25 3.07 -4.31
N ALA A 96 9.37 3.53 -4.85
CA ALA A 96 10.67 3.32 -4.23
C ALA A 96 10.86 4.25 -3.02
N CYS A 97 11.32 3.72 -1.88
CA CYS A 97 11.53 4.49 -0.66
C CYS A 97 12.65 3.91 0.22
N SER A 98 13.21 4.77 1.07
CA SER A 98 14.21 4.42 2.08
C SER A 98 13.98 5.22 3.38
N PRO A 99 14.26 4.64 4.55
CA PRO A 99 14.32 5.39 5.81
C PRO A 99 15.51 6.36 5.86
N GLU A 100 16.56 6.17 5.06
CA GLU A 100 17.78 6.99 5.07
C GLU A 100 17.65 8.29 4.26
N GLY A 101 16.61 8.43 3.42
CA GLY A 101 16.39 9.64 2.62
C GLY A 101 15.90 9.36 1.21
N MET A 102 16.19 10.28 0.28
CA MET A 102 15.78 10.16 -1.13
C MET A 102 16.72 9.21 -1.86
N LEU A 103 16.13 8.31 -2.66
CA LEU A 103 16.82 7.33 -3.52
C LEU A 103 17.38 7.96 -4.79
#